data_AF-A0A832PTV1-F1
#
_entry.id   AF-A0A832PTV1-F1
#
_cell.length_a   1.000
_cell.length_b   1.000
_cell.length_c   1.000
_cell.angle_alpha   90.00
_cell.angle_beta   90.00
_cell.angle_gamma   90.00
#
_symmetry.space_group_name_H-M   'P 1'
#
loop_
_entity.id
_entity.type
_entity.pdbx_description
1 polymer ?
#
loop_
_entity_poly.entity_id
_entity_poly.type
_entity_poly.pdbx_seq_one_letter_code
_entity_poly.pdbx_strand_id
1 'polypeptide(L)'
;MTRVLWLAVVAVLFTGCQDKNRMLELQKAAFEQKKQDITAEVDKVLQAWLDQMVETLPEDVRKYPKVRSPLVKWRTDSFSFDWRRPMEAATVQARGTPVEADFAAIPKFFEAMQLFWDKKIDFKDYMKAYDELKKTVDNPLANALADFDHTFVHVEAFYGAQDMDGDDRAIYFFRHWQVAFSFPREKSEAVSEYLARLCTDKMPDYCKTIPFEDLHFAMERPYLNEVKRIVGEYLKTNPDLPLNRIFPPFLAEVDARIPNVPTFAEVPPLGDSLSRAPFVYDTQVRISDKALEWEDRDMMTFDQGWAKKPADWKAFAKAVAERMEPMEKERGPENLEYLLVTPHRDVPMEMFSQLVGVFKETPTRYLTFGARRRIDGLNKKTVTGRLTFREVPMNERTLTLPTVGKVACKPLGQADDMKDTVSGPVAWLAKDGVKIGKLQDGVVSDVSATDLKGAQEHLKTGTGLLLVANDVSVAEYLNLVDPLFVACDDEACKHPNLVTPALEVQVCTR
;
A
#
# COMPACT_ATOMS: atom_id res chain seq x y z
N MET A 1 10.26 -81.02 46.88
CA MET A 1 9.88 -79.60 46.79
C MET A 1 11.17 -78.81 46.90
N THR A 2 11.71 -78.06 45.94
CA THR A 2 11.13 -77.06 45.04
C THR A 2 12.27 -76.59 44.09
N ARG A 3 12.46 -77.23 42.93
CA ARG A 3 13.38 -76.69 41.89
C ARG A 3 12.94 -76.91 40.43
N VAL A 4 11.85 -77.64 40.19
CA VAL A 4 11.37 -77.94 38.82
C VAL A 4 10.21 -77.05 38.38
N LEU A 5 9.58 -76.30 39.29
CA LEU A 5 8.43 -75.43 38.96
C LEU A 5 8.78 -74.01 38.46
N TRP A 6 10.02 -73.55 38.62
CA TRP A 6 10.39 -72.16 38.26
C TRP A 6 10.86 -71.98 36.81
N LEU A 7 11.33 -73.05 36.15
CA LEU A 7 11.74 -72.98 34.73
C LEU A 7 10.57 -73.03 33.75
N ALA A 8 9.45 -73.65 34.12
CA ALA A 8 8.24 -73.67 33.29
C ALA A 8 7.48 -72.33 33.32
N VAL A 9 7.54 -71.57 34.42
CA VAL A 9 6.86 -70.27 34.54
C VAL A 9 7.64 -69.16 33.81
N VAL A 10 8.97 -69.23 33.75
CA VAL A 10 9.79 -68.25 33.00
C VAL A 10 9.70 -68.50 31.48
N ALA A 11 9.58 -69.75 31.01
CA ALA A 11 9.38 -70.04 29.59
C ALA A 11 8.00 -69.58 29.06
N VAL A 12 6.95 -69.61 29.89
CA VAL A 12 5.59 -69.14 29.52
C VAL A 12 5.46 -67.60 29.59
N LEU A 13 6.30 -66.92 30.38
CA LEU A 13 6.33 -65.45 30.43
C LEU A 13 7.11 -64.81 29.26
N PHE A 14 8.04 -65.53 28.61
CA PHE A 14 8.76 -65.04 27.43
C PHE A 14 8.03 -65.29 26.10
N THR A 15 7.15 -66.29 26.00
CA THR A 15 6.33 -66.50 24.79
C THR A 15 5.18 -65.48 24.68
N GLY A 16 4.63 -65.02 25.81
CA GLY A 16 3.57 -63.99 25.83
C GLY A 16 4.01 -62.57 25.46
N CYS A 17 5.32 -62.26 25.50
CA CYS A 17 5.87 -60.98 25.03
C CYS A 17 6.25 -61.00 23.55
N GLN A 18 6.66 -62.16 23.00
CA GLN A 18 6.89 -62.31 21.57
C GLN A 18 5.58 -62.28 20.76
N ASP A 19 4.51 -62.89 21.27
CA ASP A 19 3.20 -62.86 20.60
C ASP A 19 2.54 -61.47 20.64
N LYS A 20 2.75 -60.67 21.68
CA LYS A 20 2.25 -59.28 21.72
C LYS A 20 2.94 -58.38 20.69
N ASN A 21 4.25 -58.49 20.55
CA ASN A 21 4.99 -57.73 19.51
C ASN A 21 4.60 -58.18 18.10
N ARG A 22 4.45 -59.50 17.89
CA ARG A 22 3.98 -60.05 16.61
C ARG A 22 2.55 -59.63 16.28
N MET A 23 1.65 -59.63 17.26
CA MET A 23 0.27 -59.15 17.08
C MET A 23 0.21 -57.64 16.81
N LEU A 24 1.06 -56.84 17.46
CA LEU A 24 1.18 -55.41 17.20
C LEU A 24 1.72 -55.14 15.78
N GLU A 25 2.73 -55.89 15.35
CA GLU A 25 3.28 -55.83 13.99
C GLU A 25 2.24 -56.24 12.94
N LEU A 26 1.45 -57.30 13.20
CA LEU A 26 0.36 -57.72 12.31
C LEU A 26 -0.77 -56.68 12.25
N GLN A 27 -1.12 -56.05 13.38
CA GLN A 27 -2.10 -54.97 13.41
C GLN A 27 -1.60 -53.73 12.67
N LYS A 28 -0.31 -53.39 12.81
CA LYS A 28 0.32 -52.30 12.06
C LYS A 28 0.36 -52.61 10.57
N ALA A 29 0.74 -53.82 10.18
CA ALA A 29 0.77 -54.24 8.77
C ALA A 29 -0.64 -54.25 8.15
N ALA A 30 -1.65 -54.74 8.88
CA ALA A 30 -3.04 -54.70 8.42
C ALA A 30 -3.58 -53.28 8.30
N PHE A 31 -3.19 -52.38 9.21
CA PHE A 31 -3.51 -50.96 9.14
C PHE A 31 -2.85 -50.28 7.93
N GLU A 32 -1.55 -50.51 7.71
CA GLU A 32 -0.83 -49.95 6.55
C GLU A 32 -1.39 -50.51 5.23
N GLN A 33 -1.74 -51.80 5.17
CA GLN A 33 -2.39 -52.38 4.00
C GLN A 33 -3.74 -51.73 3.74
N LYS A 34 -4.59 -51.60 4.77
CA LYS A 34 -5.89 -50.93 4.63
C LYS A 34 -5.72 -49.47 4.19
N LYS A 35 -4.73 -48.75 4.71
CA LYS A 35 -4.40 -47.38 4.27
C LYS A 35 -4.04 -47.38 2.79
N GLN A 36 -3.15 -48.27 2.34
CA GLN A 36 -2.75 -48.40 0.94
C GLN A 36 -3.93 -48.73 0.02
N ASP A 37 -4.81 -49.63 0.44
CA ASP A 37 -6.00 -50.02 -0.34
C ASP A 37 -6.93 -48.81 -0.55
N ILE A 38 -7.22 -48.05 0.52
CA ILE A 38 -8.06 -46.84 0.42
C ILE A 38 -7.35 -45.77 -0.42
N THR A 39 -6.03 -45.58 -0.23
CA THR A 39 -5.24 -44.63 -1.05
C THR A 39 -5.29 -45.01 -2.53
N ALA A 40 -5.19 -46.29 -2.88
CA ALA A 40 -5.26 -46.75 -4.27
C ALA A 40 -6.65 -46.50 -4.89
N GLU A 41 -7.73 -46.67 -4.13
CA GLU A 41 -9.08 -46.32 -4.59
C GLU A 41 -9.24 -44.82 -4.84
N VAL A 42 -8.73 -43.99 -3.91
CA VAL A 42 -8.72 -42.53 -4.05
C VAL A 42 -7.90 -42.11 -5.28
N ASP A 43 -6.67 -42.58 -5.41
CA ASP A 43 -5.77 -42.25 -6.52
C ASP A 43 -6.36 -42.64 -7.87
N LYS A 44 -7.06 -43.78 -7.95
CA LYS A 44 -7.75 -44.20 -9.17
C LYS A 44 -8.82 -43.19 -9.60
N VAL A 45 -9.59 -42.66 -8.65
CA VAL A 45 -10.64 -41.68 -8.94
C VAL A 45 -10.02 -40.34 -9.31
N LEU A 46 -8.99 -39.90 -8.60
CA LEU A 46 -8.26 -38.67 -8.91
C LEU A 46 -7.59 -38.73 -10.29
N GLN A 47 -6.98 -39.87 -10.61
CA GLN A 47 -6.33 -40.09 -11.90
C GLN A 47 -7.36 -40.10 -13.03
N ALA A 48 -8.49 -40.78 -12.86
CA ALA A 48 -9.57 -40.76 -13.85
C ALA A 48 -10.12 -39.34 -14.08
N TRP A 49 -10.20 -38.53 -13.02
CA TRP A 49 -10.59 -37.12 -13.15
C TRP A 49 -9.53 -36.31 -13.92
N LEU A 50 -8.25 -36.50 -13.58
CA LEU A 50 -7.13 -35.87 -14.27
C LEU A 50 -7.12 -36.24 -15.76
N ASP A 51 -7.29 -37.52 -16.09
CA ASP A 51 -7.31 -38.00 -17.47
C ASP A 51 -8.44 -37.33 -18.26
N GLN A 52 -9.64 -37.22 -17.68
CA GLN A 52 -10.75 -36.50 -18.32
C GLN A 52 -10.45 -35.01 -18.49
N MET A 53 -9.84 -34.36 -17.49
CA MET A 53 -9.43 -32.97 -17.60
C MET A 53 -8.44 -32.78 -18.75
N VAL A 54 -7.47 -33.68 -18.90
CA VAL A 54 -6.48 -33.65 -19.98
C VAL A 54 -7.11 -33.87 -21.34
N GLU A 55 -8.01 -34.86 -21.46
CA GLU A 55 -8.73 -35.17 -22.70
C GLU A 55 -9.59 -34.00 -23.18
N THR A 56 -10.26 -33.31 -22.24
CA THR A 56 -11.21 -32.23 -22.54
C THR A 56 -10.59 -30.84 -22.59
N LEU A 57 -9.31 -30.71 -22.22
CA LEU A 57 -8.60 -29.43 -22.23
C LEU A 57 -8.58 -28.86 -23.66
N PRO A 58 -8.99 -27.60 -23.89
CA PRO A 58 -8.97 -27.00 -25.22
C PRO A 58 -7.54 -26.97 -25.80
N GLU A 59 -7.42 -27.23 -27.11
CA GLU A 59 -6.15 -27.11 -27.84
C GLU A 59 -5.64 -25.66 -27.86
N ASP A 60 -6.55 -24.72 -28.12
CA ASP A 60 -6.25 -23.29 -28.03
C ASP A 60 -6.53 -22.76 -26.62
N VAL A 61 -5.45 -22.46 -25.92
CA VAL A 61 -5.46 -21.95 -24.54
C VAL A 61 -5.33 -20.42 -24.48
N ARG A 62 -5.19 -19.75 -25.65
CA ARG A 62 -5.08 -18.30 -25.71
C ARG A 62 -6.45 -17.64 -25.57
N LYS A 63 -6.46 -16.46 -24.94
CA LYS A 63 -7.62 -15.59 -24.96
C LYS A 63 -7.54 -14.65 -26.15
N TYR A 64 -8.64 -14.53 -26.90
CA TYR A 64 -8.79 -13.48 -27.91
C TYR A 64 -9.48 -12.26 -27.29
N PRO A 65 -9.14 -11.03 -27.73
CA PRO A 65 -9.80 -9.82 -27.26
C PRO A 65 -11.32 -9.91 -27.40
N LYS A 66 -12.07 -9.54 -26.35
CA LYS A 66 -13.55 -9.57 -26.32
C LYS A 66 -14.19 -10.95 -26.38
N VAL A 67 -13.41 -12.03 -26.27
CA VAL A 67 -13.90 -13.41 -26.19
C VAL A 67 -13.56 -13.97 -24.82
N ARG A 68 -14.56 -14.52 -24.12
CA ARG A 68 -14.32 -15.19 -22.82
C ARG A 68 -13.34 -16.35 -23.03
N SER A 69 -12.36 -16.47 -22.12
CA SER A 69 -11.39 -17.57 -22.19
C SER A 69 -12.13 -18.92 -22.10
N PRO A 70 -11.88 -19.86 -23.04
CA PRO A 70 -12.50 -21.18 -23.00
C PRO A 70 -12.05 -22.00 -21.79
N LEU A 71 -10.91 -21.64 -21.18
CA LEU A 71 -10.34 -22.32 -20.03
C LEU A 71 -11.23 -22.23 -18.78
N VAL A 72 -11.86 -21.07 -18.54
CA VAL A 72 -12.75 -20.91 -17.37
C VAL A 72 -13.95 -21.84 -17.49
N LYS A 73 -14.57 -21.89 -18.69
CA LYS A 73 -15.68 -22.79 -18.96
C LYS A 73 -15.26 -24.25 -18.85
N TRP A 74 -14.14 -24.65 -19.46
CA TRP A 74 -13.58 -25.99 -19.35
C TRP A 74 -13.39 -26.41 -17.89
N ARG A 75 -12.81 -25.52 -17.07
CA ARG A 75 -12.59 -25.79 -15.64
C ARG A 75 -13.91 -26.01 -14.91
N THR A 76 -14.92 -25.17 -15.13
CA THR A 76 -16.24 -25.38 -14.52
C THR A 76 -16.90 -26.68 -14.99
N ASP A 77 -16.83 -26.99 -16.29
CA ASP A 77 -17.41 -28.20 -16.87
C ASP A 77 -16.75 -29.48 -16.32
N SER A 78 -15.46 -29.44 -15.96
CA SER A 78 -14.74 -30.58 -15.37
C SER A 78 -15.27 -31.03 -14.00
N PHE A 79 -16.01 -30.19 -13.27
CA PHE A 79 -16.65 -30.58 -12.00
C PHE A 79 -17.87 -31.49 -12.17
N SER A 80 -18.32 -31.74 -13.41
CA SER A 80 -19.36 -32.71 -13.70
C SER A 80 -18.93 -34.17 -13.49
N PHE A 81 -17.62 -34.42 -13.35
CA PHE A 81 -17.08 -35.74 -12.99
C PHE A 81 -17.54 -36.17 -11.59
N ASP A 82 -18.01 -37.41 -11.44
CA ASP A 82 -18.51 -37.95 -10.17
C ASP A 82 -17.36 -38.36 -9.23
N TRP A 83 -16.60 -37.39 -8.74
CA TRP A 83 -15.58 -37.60 -7.71
C TRP A 83 -16.18 -37.74 -6.30
N ARG A 84 -17.37 -37.17 -6.05
CA ARG A 84 -17.93 -37.03 -4.70
C ARG A 84 -18.26 -38.37 -4.07
N ARG A 85 -19.05 -39.21 -4.75
CA ARG A 85 -19.48 -40.50 -4.16
C ARG A 85 -18.30 -41.44 -3.87
N PRO A 86 -17.31 -41.61 -4.76
CA PRO A 86 -16.15 -42.44 -4.47
C PRO A 86 -15.31 -41.91 -3.28
N MET A 87 -15.13 -40.60 -3.16
CA MET A 87 -14.37 -39.99 -2.05
C MET A 87 -15.09 -40.12 -0.70
N GLU A 88 -16.42 -39.97 -0.69
CA GLU A 88 -17.24 -40.23 0.50
C GLU A 88 -17.14 -41.70 0.94
N ALA A 89 -17.16 -42.64 -0.01
CA ALA A 89 -16.98 -44.06 0.29
C ALA A 89 -15.61 -44.35 0.92
N ALA A 90 -14.52 -43.77 0.38
CA ALA A 90 -13.19 -43.89 0.97
C ALA A 90 -13.13 -43.34 2.40
N THR A 91 -13.79 -42.19 2.65
CA THR A 91 -13.90 -41.60 3.99
C THR A 91 -14.63 -42.54 4.97
N VAL A 92 -15.72 -43.18 4.52
CA VAL A 92 -16.45 -44.17 5.33
C VAL A 92 -15.59 -45.38 5.66
N GLN A 93 -14.78 -45.86 4.72
CA GLN A 93 -13.84 -46.96 4.95
C GLN A 93 -12.74 -46.61 5.98
N ALA A 94 -12.32 -45.33 6.01
CA ALA A 94 -11.31 -44.82 6.93
C ALA A 94 -11.85 -44.44 8.32
N ARG A 95 -13.18 -44.43 8.53
CA ARG A 95 -13.81 -43.99 9.78
C ARG A 95 -13.31 -44.76 11.00
N GLY A 96 -13.00 -44.03 12.08
CA GLY A 96 -12.51 -44.56 13.35
C GLY A 96 -11.03 -44.95 13.32
N THR A 97 -10.28 -44.54 12.30
CA THR A 97 -8.84 -44.82 12.15
C THR A 97 -8.00 -43.53 12.23
N PRO A 98 -6.69 -43.61 12.54
CA PRO A 98 -5.82 -42.42 12.57
C PRO A 98 -5.74 -41.61 11.26
N VAL A 99 -6.10 -42.21 10.12
CA VAL A 99 -6.06 -41.59 8.78
C VAL A 99 -7.42 -41.05 8.34
N GLU A 100 -8.46 -41.11 9.19
CA GLU A 100 -9.79 -40.58 8.87
C GLU A 100 -9.73 -39.10 8.46
N ALA A 101 -8.91 -38.30 9.14
CA ALA A 101 -8.75 -36.88 8.84
C ALA A 101 -8.15 -36.65 7.44
N ASP A 102 -7.14 -37.44 7.05
CA ASP A 102 -6.49 -37.35 5.75
C ASP A 102 -7.50 -37.59 4.62
N PHE A 103 -8.30 -38.66 4.75
CA PHE A 103 -9.29 -39.03 3.73
C PHE A 103 -10.51 -38.10 3.73
N ALA A 104 -10.89 -37.54 4.88
CA ALA A 104 -12.01 -36.58 4.96
C ALA A 104 -11.64 -35.18 4.41
N ALA A 105 -10.37 -34.79 4.49
CA ALA A 105 -9.90 -33.48 4.04
C ALA A 105 -9.95 -33.33 2.50
N ILE A 106 -9.71 -34.40 1.74
CA ILE A 106 -9.75 -34.41 0.27
C ILE A 106 -11.13 -33.98 -0.28
N PRO A 107 -12.25 -34.69 -0.01
CA PRO A 107 -13.56 -34.31 -0.51
C PRO A 107 -14.01 -32.94 0.00
N LYS A 108 -13.64 -32.57 1.24
CA LYS A 108 -13.94 -31.26 1.81
C LYS A 108 -13.29 -30.13 1.00
N PHE A 109 -12.03 -30.28 0.60
CA PHE A 109 -11.37 -29.30 -0.26
C PHE A 109 -12.01 -29.25 -1.65
N PHE A 110 -12.28 -30.38 -2.30
CA PHE A 110 -12.88 -30.37 -3.64
C PHE A 110 -14.29 -29.79 -3.66
N GLU A 111 -15.06 -29.98 -2.59
CA GLU A 111 -16.34 -29.31 -2.41
C GLU A 111 -16.16 -27.80 -2.29
N ALA A 112 -15.25 -27.34 -1.42
CA ALA A 112 -14.94 -25.92 -1.28
C ALA A 112 -14.48 -25.30 -2.61
N MET A 113 -13.62 -26.00 -3.35
CA MET A 113 -13.15 -25.63 -4.68
C MET A 113 -14.32 -25.48 -5.66
N GLN A 114 -15.22 -26.47 -5.75
CA GLN A 114 -16.40 -26.37 -6.60
C GLN A 114 -17.31 -25.20 -6.20
N LEU A 115 -17.57 -25.02 -4.90
CA LEU A 115 -18.39 -23.92 -4.38
C LEU A 115 -17.74 -22.56 -4.67
N PHE A 116 -16.41 -22.47 -4.65
CA PHE A 116 -15.67 -21.28 -4.99
C PHE A 116 -15.84 -20.93 -6.48
N TRP A 117 -15.71 -21.92 -7.37
CA TRP A 117 -15.95 -21.73 -8.81
C TRP A 117 -17.42 -21.40 -9.12
N ASP A 118 -18.36 -21.95 -8.37
CA ASP A 118 -19.79 -21.60 -8.40
C ASP A 118 -20.10 -20.21 -7.79
N LYS A 119 -19.07 -19.52 -7.27
CA LYS A 119 -19.17 -18.22 -6.57
C LYS A 119 -20.11 -18.24 -5.35
N LYS A 120 -20.20 -19.39 -4.66
CA LYS A 120 -21.01 -19.61 -3.45
C LYS A 120 -20.24 -19.38 -2.15
N ILE A 121 -18.91 -19.46 -2.19
CA ILE A 121 -18.02 -19.11 -1.09
C ILE A 121 -17.00 -18.06 -1.55
N ASP A 122 -16.40 -17.36 -0.61
CA ASP A 122 -15.38 -16.36 -0.91
C ASP A 122 -13.97 -16.97 -0.97
N PHE A 123 -12.99 -16.11 -1.30
CA PHE A 123 -11.59 -16.49 -1.38
C PHE A 123 -11.01 -16.91 -0.03
N LYS A 124 -11.53 -16.39 1.09
CA LYS A 124 -11.05 -16.73 2.43
C LYS A 124 -11.43 -18.16 2.78
N ASP A 125 -12.66 -18.56 2.49
CA ASP A 125 -13.14 -19.93 2.73
C ASP A 125 -12.42 -20.93 1.81
N TYR A 126 -12.17 -20.55 0.55
CA TYR A 126 -11.34 -21.33 -0.38
C TYR A 126 -9.91 -21.53 0.17
N MET A 127 -9.22 -20.44 0.54
CA MET A 127 -7.85 -20.52 1.07
C MET A 127 -7.77 -21.33 2.36
N LYS A 128 -8.77 -21.21 3.24
CA LYS A 128 -8.85 -22.03 4.46
C LYS A 128 -8.92 -23.52 4.13
N ALA A 129 -9.74 -23.91 3.15
CA ALA A 129 -9.86 -25.31 2.74
C ALA A 129 -8.57 -25.81 2.07
N TYR A 130 -7.92 -24.98 1.25
CA TYR A 130 -6.62 -25.27 0.66
C TYR A 130 -5.55 -25.51 1.73
N ASP A 131 -5.38 -24.58 2.68
CA ASP A 131 -4.40 -24.71 3.76
C ASP A 131 -4.66 -25.92 4.66
N GLU A 132 -5.94 -26.23 4.93
CA GLU A 132 -6.33 -27.42 5.69
C GLU A 132 -5.95 -28.71 4.97
N LEU A 133 -6.15 -28.78 3.64
CA LEU A 133 -5.70 -29.90 2.82
C LEU A 133 -4.18 -30.05 2.88
N LYS A 134 -3.42 -28.97 2.59
CA LYS A 134 -1.95 -28.98 2.56
C LYS A 134 -1.34 -29.42 3.90
N LYS A 135 -2.00 -29.08 5.01
CA LYS A 135 -1.56 -29.44 6.36
C LYS A 135 -1.86 -30.89 6.73
N THR A 136 -2.96 -31.45 6.21
CA THR A 136 -3.53 -32.71 6.70
C THR A 136 -3.20 -33.88 5.77
N VAL A 137 -3.10 -33.65 4.46
CA VAL A 137 -3.09 -34.71 3.45
C VAL A 137 -1.72 -34.89 2.83
N ASP A 138 -1.13 -36.06 3.00
CA ASP A 138 0.10 -36.51 2.33
C ASP A 138 -0.22 -37.41 1.11
N ASN A 139 -1.12 -36.94 0.24
CA ASN A 139 -1.45 -37.58 -1.03
C ASN A 139 -0.89 -36.72 -2.18
N PRO A 140 0.08 -37.21 -2.98
CA PRO A 140 0.71 -36.43 -4.04
C PRO A 140 -0.26 -35.91 -5.09
N LEU A 141 -1.22 -36.73 -5.52
CA LEU A 141 -2.14 -36.37 -6.60
C LEU A 141 -3.23 -35.38 -6.13
N ALA A 142 -3.74 -35.53 -4.91
CA ALA A 142 -4.65 -34.57 -4.30
C ALA A 142 -3.97 -33.20 -4.13
N ASN A 143 -2.72 -33.18 -3.65
CA ASN A 143 -1.92 -31.97 -3.54
C ASN A 143 -1.64 -31.34 -4.91
N ALA A 144 -1.27 -32.14 -5.91
CA ALA A 144 -1.04 -31.68 -7.28
C ALA A 144 -2.28 -31.00 -7.90
N LEU A 145 -3.47 -31.59 -7.69
CA LEU A 145 -4.74 -31.02 -8.17
C LEU A 145 -5.13 -29.74 -7.41
N ALA A 146 -4.88 -29.69 -6.09
CA ALA A 146 -5.10 -28.48 -5.31
C ALA A 146 -4.16 -27.34 -5.72
N ASP A 147 -2.88 -27.64 -5.89
CA ASP A 147 -1.86 -26.68 -6.33
C ASP A 147 -2.15 -26.20 -7.76
N PHE A 148 -2.65 -27.10 -8.63
CA PHE A 148 -3.12 -26.73 -9.97
C PHE A 148 -4.25 -25.72 -9.89
N ASP A 149 -5.29 -26.00 -9.10
CA ASP A 149 -6.46 -25.11 -9.01
C ASP A 149 -6.07 -23.74 -8.43
N HIS A 150 -5.28 -23.72 -7.35
CA HIS A 150 -4.75 -22.50 -6.76
C HIS A 150 -3.99 -21.66 -7.79
N THR A 151 -3.18 -22.30 -8.62
CA THR A 151 -2.44 -21.64 -9.71
C THR A 151 -3.37 -21.19 -10.84
N PHE A 152 -4.37 -22.01 -11.19
CA PHE A 152 -5.32 -21.76 -12.27
C PHE A 152 -6.26 -20.58 -11.99
N VAL A 153 -6.57 -20.29 -10.72
CA VAL A 153 -7.34 -19.10 -10.33
C VAL A 153 -6.72 -17.82 -10.88
N HIS A 154 -5.40 -17.74 -11.01
CA HIS A 154 -4.71 -16.58 -11.60
C HIS A 154 -4.84 -16.49 -13.12
N VAL A 155 -5.06 -17.62 -13.79
CA VAL A 155 -5.39 -17.66 -15.21
C VAL A 155 -6.79 -17.08 -15.45
N GLU A 156 -7.77 -17.44 -14.61
CA GLU A 156 -9.10 -16.82 -14.63
C GLU A 156 -9.03 -15.32 -14.38
N ALA A 157 -8.26 -14.90 -13.37
CA ALA A 157 -8.11 -13.49 -13.02
C ALA A 157 -7.53 -12.64 -14.15
N PHE A 158 -6.45 -13.12 -14.77
CA PHE A 158 -5.79 -12.38 -15.84
C PHE A 158 -6.66 -12.28 -17.08
N TYR A 159 -7.25 -13.41 -17.51
CA TYR A 159 -8.11 -13.44 -18.68
C TYR A 159 -9.47 -12.77 -18.43
N GLY A 160 -10.01 -12.81 -17.22
CA GLY A 160 -11.21 -12.05 -16.86
C GLY A 160 -10.97 -10.55 -16.90
N ALA A 161 -9.81 -10.08 -16.44
CA ALA A 161 -9.45 -8.67 -16.42
C ALA A 161 -9.16 -8.07 -17.80
N GLN A 162 -8.82 -8.88 -18.81
CA GLN A 162 -8.44 -8.38 -20.14
C GLN A 162 -9.57 -7.63 -20.89
N ASP A 163 -10.83 -7.89 -20.57
CA ASP A 163 -11.98 -7.16 -21.17
C ASP A 163 -12.51 -6.04 -20.25
N MET A 164 -11.77 -5.71 -19.18
CA MET A 164 -12.15 -4.72 -18.19
C MET A 164 -11.15 -3.54 -18.22
N ASP A 165 -11.69 -2.34 -18.04
CA ASP A 165 -10.92 -1.10 -17.93
C ASP A 165 -11.27 -0.37 -16.63
N GLY A 166 -10.38 0.53 -16.19
CA GLY A 166 -10.60 1.38 -15.02
C GLY A 166 -10.91 0.61 -13.74
N ASP A 167 -11.91 1.09 -12.99
CA ASP A 167 -12.27 0.58 -11.67
C ASP A 167 -12.71 -0.89 -11.70
N ASP A 168 -13.42 -1.32 -12.74
CA ASP A 168 -13.90 -2.71 -12.88
C ASP A 168 -12.73 -3.69 -12.91
N ARG A 169 -11.67 -3.36 -13.65
CA ARG A 169 -10.45 -4.14 -13.72
C ARG A 169 -9.75 -4.20 -12.35
N ALA A 170 -9.64 -3.06 -11.67
CA ALA A 170 -8.99 -2.97 -10.37
C ALA A 170 -9.75 -3.77 -9.31
N ILE A 171 -11.08 -3.65 -9.27
CA ILE A 171 -11.97 -4.42 -8.37
C ILE A 171 -11.88 -5.92 -8.66
N TYR A 172 -11.73 -6.30 -9.93
CA TYR A 172 -11.58 -7.70 -10.30
C TYR A 172 -10.24 -8.30 -9.82
N PHE A 173 -9.12 -7.59 -10.01
CA PHE A 173 -7.82 -8.00 -9.47
C PHE A 173 -7.80 -8.03 -7.95
N PHE A 174 -8.47 -7.07 -7.29
CA PHE A 174 -8.55 -6.97 -5.84
C PHE A 174 -9.01 -8.28 -5.17
N ARG A 175 -9.97 -8.97 -5.78
CA ARG A 175 -10.46 -10.26 -5.27
C ARG A 175 -9.38 -11.34 -5.31
N HIS A 176 -8.57 -11.34 -6.35
CA HIS A 176 -7.52 -12.33 -6.59
C HIS A 176 -6.24 -12.05 -5.80
N TRP A 177 -6.04 -10.83 -5.29
CA TRP A 177 -4.95 -10.53 -4.36
C TRP A 177 -5.01 -11.33 -3.07
N GLN A 178 -6.23 -11.63 -2.61
CA GLN A 178 -6.42 -12.42 -1.39
C GLN A 178 -5.81 -13.83 -1.52
N VAL A 179 -5.81 -14.39 -2.73
CA VAL A 179 -5.15 -15.66 -3.06
C VAL A 179 -3.66 -15.45 -3.25
N ALA A 180 -3.27 -14.51 -4.13
CA ALA A 180 -1.87 -14.32 -4.51
C ALA A 180 -0.97 -14.04 -3.30
N PHE A 181 -1.44 -13.26 -2.33
CA PHE A 181 -0.67 -12.89 -1.15
C PHE A 181 -1.03 -13.71 0.10
N SER A 182 -1.91 -14.70 -0.02
CA SER A 182 -2.52 -15.44 1.08
C SER A 182 -3.00 -14.50 2.19
N PHE A 183 -3.77 -13.49 1.79
CA PHE A 183 -4.10 -12.33 2.62
C PHE A 183 -5.59 -12.01 2.53
N PRO A 184 -6.44 -12.73 3.25
CA PRO A 184 -7.88 -12.55 3.13
C PRO A 184 -8.34 -11.21 3.72
N ARG A 185 -9.44 -10.69 3.18
CA ARG A 185 -10.13 -9.51 3.71
C ARG A 185 -10.90 -9.87 4.99
N GLU A 186 -10.93 -8.96 5.94
CA GLU A 186 -11.72 -9.10 7.16
C GLU A 186 -13.20 -8.78 6.93
N LYS A 187 -14.07 -9.28 7.83
CA LYS A 187 -15.51 -9.04 7.73
C LYS A 187 -15.77 -7.54 7.92
N SER A 188 -16.51 -6.95 6.99
CA SER A 188 -16.83 -5.50 6.96
C SER A 188 -15.66 -4.55 6.73
N GLU A 189 -14.45 -5.05 6.46
CA GLU A 189 -13.28 -4.21 6.13
C GLU A 189 -13.52 -3.46 4.83
N ALA A 190 -13.25 -2.16 4.76
CA ALA A 190 -13.35 -1.40 3.53
C ALA A 190 -12.20 -1.76 2.55
N VAL A 191 -12.37 -1.54 1.25
CA VAL A 191 -11.31 -1.79 0.24
C VAL A 191 -10.05 -0.98 0.56
N SER A 192 -10.21 0.26 0.98
CA SER A 192 -9.12 1.16 1.39
C SER A 192 -8.39 0.67 2.65
N GLU A 193 -9.10 0.09 3.60
CA GLU A 193 -8.53 -0.50 4.83
C GLU A 193 -7.76 -1.78 4.52
N TYR A 194 -8.32 -2.64 3.68
CA TYR A 194 -7.63 -3.83 3.20
C TYR A 194 -6.34 -3.48 2.44
N LEU A 195 -6.41 -2.51 1.52
CA LEU A 195 -5.23 -2.03 0.79
C LEU A 195 -4.17 -1.47 1.74
N ALA A 196 -4.60 -0.69 2.75
CA ALA A 196 -3.72 -0.19 3.79
C ALA A 196 -2.99 -1.32 4.53
N ARG A 197 -3.73 -2.35 4.93
CA ARG A 197 -3.20 -3.51 5.65
C ARG A 197 -2.28 -4.36 4.76
N LEU A 198 -2.68 -4.64 3.52
CA LEU A 198 -1.88 -5.39 2.54
C LEU A 198 -0.55 -4.69 2.26
N CYS A 199 -0.59 -3.37 2.04
CA CYS A 199 0.61 -2.57 1.84
C CYS A 199 1.52 -2.61 3.05
N THR A 200 0.97 -2.46 4.26
CA THR A 200 1.76 -2.48 5.49
C THR A 200 2.43 -3.85 5.69
N ASP A 201 1.71 -4.94 5.46
CA ASP A 201 2.16 -6.29 5.84
C ASP A 201 2.97 -7.00 4.75
N LYS A 202 2.71 -6.70 3.47
CA LYS A 202 3.28 -7.47 2.34
C LYS A 202 4.21 -6.66 1.45
N MET A 203 4.00 -5.35 1.30
CA MET A 203 4.73 -4.54 0.32
C MET A 203 4.87 -3.05 0.68
N PRO A 204 5.39 -2.73 1.87
CA PRO A 204 5.39 -1.36 2.39
C PRO A 204 6.25 -0.42 1.54
N ASP A 205 7.37 -0.90 0.99
CA ASP A 205 8.27 -0.06 0.20
C ASP A 205 7.66 0.32 -1.15
N TYR A 206 6.91 -0.59 -1.79
CA TYR A 206 6.21 -0.29 -3.04
C TYR A 206 5.10 0.73 -2.81
N CYS A 207 4.24 0.49 -1.80
CA CYS A 207 3.08 1.34 -1.56
C CYS A 207 3.44 2.76 -1.09
N LYS A 208 4.62 2.97 -0.50
CA LYS A 208 5.12 4.31 -0.17
C LYS A 208 5.47 5.15 -1.40
N THR A 209 5.74 4.51 -2.54
CA THR A 209 6.07 5.22 -3.79
C THR A 209 4.85 5.60 -4.62
N ILE A 210 3.72 4.97 -4.38
CA ILE A 210 2.50 5.14 -5.18
C ILE A 210 1.49 5.98 -4.41
N PRO A 211 0.97 7.08 -4.97
CA PRO A 211 -0.14 7.84 -4.38
C PRO A 211 -1.29 6.92 -3.94
N PHE A 212 -1.80 7.12 -2.71
CA PHE A 212 -2.86 6.25 -2.18
C PHE A 212 -4.11 6.21 -3.06
N GLU A 213 -4.45 7.31 -3.70
CA GLU A 213 -5.53 7.45 -4.67
C GLU A 213 -5.35 6.54 -5.90
N ASP A 214 -4.11 6.31 -6.34
CA ASP A 214 -3.78 5.50 -7.51
C ASP A 214 -3.44 4.04 -7.14
N LEU A 215 -3.34 3.75 -5.84
CA LEU A 215 -2.80 2.50 -5.32
C LEU A 215 -3.52 1.27 -5.90
N HIS A 216 -4.84 1.27 -5.92
CA HIS A 216 -5.63 0.16 -6.42
C HIS A 216 -5.35 -0.18 -7.90
N PHE A 217 -4.96 0.79 -8.73
CA PHE A 217 -4.54 0.54 -10.11
C PHE A 217 -3.08 0.07 -10.19
N ALA A 218 -2.19 0.71 -9.42
CA ALA A 218 -0.77 0.41 -9.41
C ALA A 218 -0.46 -1.01 -8.94
N MET A 219 -1.35 -1.62 -8.17
CA MET A 219 -1.20 -2.96 -7.62
C MET A 219 -1.30 -4.08 -8.67
N GLU A 220 -1.71 -3.80 -9.92
CA GLU A 220 -1.67 -4.77 -11.01
C GLU A 220 -0.25 -5.33 -11.22
N ARG A 221 0.77 -4.48 -11.22
CA ARG A 221 2.16 -4.92 -11.47
C ARG A 221 2.70 -5.84 -10.36
N PRO A 222 2.62 -5.49 -9.05
CA PRO A 222 2.95 -6.41 -7.96
C PRO A 222 2.21 -7.74 -8.05
N TYR A 223 0.92 -7.70 -8.38
CA TYR A 223 0.13 -8.91 -8.55
C TYR A 223 0.65 -9.81 -9.67
N LEU A 224 0.89 -9.26 -10.86
CA LEU A 224 1.39 -10.05 -11.99
C LEU A 224 2.78 -10.66 -11.71
N ASN A 225 3.64 -9.94 -11.00
CA ASN A 225 4.92 -10.48 -10.54
C ASN A 225 4.73 -11.64 -9.56
N GLU A 226 3.76 -11.53 -8.65
CA GLU A 226 3.46 -12.59 -7.69
C GLU A 226 2.84 -13.81 -8.37
N VAL A 227 1.94 -13.60 -9.34
CA VAL A 227 1.41 -14.68 -10.20
C VAL A 227 2.54 -15.41 -10.92
N LYS A 228 3.51 -14.69 -11.49
CA LYS A 228 4.67 -15.28 -12.15
C LYS A 228 5.48 -16.15 -11.17
N ARG A 229 5.66 -15.70 -9.93
CA ARG A 229 6.33 -16.49 -8.87
C ARG A 229 5.55 -17.76 -8.56
N ILE A 230 4.24 -17.65 -8.31
CA ILE A 230 3.35 -18.77 -7.97
C ILE A 230 3.36 -19.84 -9.06
N VAL A 231 3.13 -19.44 -10.32
CA VAL A 231 3.16 -20.39 -11.45
C VAL A 231 4.54 -21.01 -11.61
N GLY A 232 5.60 -20.22 -11.48
CA GLY A 232 6.97 -20.70 -11.58
C GLY A 232 7.33 -21.74 -10.50
N GLU A 233 6.81 -21.58 -9.27
CA GLU A 233 6.96 -22.57 -8.20
C GLU A 233 6.11 -23.82 -8.47
N TYR A 234 4.86 -23.64 -8.89
CA TYR A 234 3.99 -24.75 -9.25
C TYR A 234 4.62 -25.66 -10.32
N LEU A 235 5.15 -25.08 -11.40
CA LEU A 235 5.79 -25.82 -12.49
C LEU A 235 7.07 -26.55 -12.06
N LYS A 236 7.78 -26.04 -11.04
CA LYS A 236 8.95 -26.72 -10.47
C LYS A 236 8.55 -27.92 -9.60
N THR A 237 7.50 -27.77 -8.82
CA THR A 237 6.99 -28.82 -7.93
C THR A 237 6.27 -29.93 -8.70
N ASN A 238 5.65 -29.60 -9.83
CA ASN A 238 4.82 -30.52 -10.60
C ASN A 238 5.20 -30.56 -12.10
N PRO A 239 6.44 -30.88 -12.48
CA PRO A 239 6.93 -30.69 -13.85
C PRO A 239 6.19 -31.52 -14.91
N ASP A 240 5.78 -32.74 -14.55
CA ASP A 240 5.25 -33.74 -15.49
C ASP A 240 3.70 -33.74 -15.58
N LEU A 241 3.01 -32.83 -14.90
CA LEU A 241 1.55 -32.76 -14.98
C LEU A 241 1.11 -32.37 -16.40
N PRO A 242 0.28 -33.17 -17.09
CA PRO A 242 -0.09 -32.88 -18.48
C PRO A 242 -0.89 -31.57 -18.64
N LEU A 243 -1.55 -31.11 -17.57
CA LEU A 243 -2.26 -29.84 -17.52
C LEU A 243 -1.33 -28.63 -17.65
N ASN A 244 -0.01 -28.79 -17.43
CA ASN A 244 0.97 -27.71 -17.44
C ASN A 244 1.04 -26.94 -18.77
N ARG A 245 0.54 -27.51 -19.87
CA ARG A 245 0.55 -26.88 -21.19
C ARG A 245 -0.14 -25.51 -21.23
N ILE A 246 -1.01 -25.18 -20.26
CA ILE A 246 -1.68 -23.88 -20.17
C ILE A 246 -0.75 -22.76 -19.66
N PHE A 247 0.28 -23.09 -18.87
CA PHE A 247 1.05 -22.09 -18.13
C PHE A 247 2.13 -21.39 -18.95
N PRO A 248 2.88 -22.05 -19.86
CA PRO A 248 3.84 -21.35 -20.72
C PRO A 248 3.22 -20.22 -21.57
N PRO A 249 2.11 -20.41 -22.31
CA PRO A 249 1.49 -19.31 -23.05
C PRO A 249 0.93 -18.24 -22.12
N PHE A 250 0.33 -18.63 -20.99
CA PHE A 250 -0.14 -17.71 -19.97
C PHE A 250 0.99 -16.81 -19.43
N LEU A 251 2.12 -17.38 -19.05
CA LEU A 251 3.28 -16.64 -18.56
C LEU A 251 3.86 -15.69 -19.61
N ALA A 252 3.84 -16.07 -20.89
CA ALA A 252 4.26 -15.20 -21.98
C ALA A 252 3.36 -13.96 -22.09
N GLU A 253 2.04 -14.11 -21.92
CA GLU A 253 1.11 -12.97 -21.90
C GLU A 253 1.28 -12.09 -20.65
N VAL A 254 1.53 -12.70 -19.48
CA VAL A 254 1.84 -11.96 -18.24
C VAL A 254 3.11 -11.15 -18.41
N ASP A 255 4.18 -11.74 -18.95
CA ASP A 255 5.46 -11.07 -19.22
C ASP A 255 5.31 -9.93 -20.22
N ALA A 256 4.45 -10.10 -21.23
CA ALA A 256 4.12 -9.03 -22.17
C ALA A 256 3.28 -7.91 -21.51
N ARG A 257 2.46 -8.22 -20.50
CA ARG A 257 1.61 -7.23 -19.82
C ARG A 257 2.36 -6.37 -18.82
N ILE A 258 3.25 -6.94 -18.01
CA ILE A 258 3.98 -6.23 -16.94
C ILE A 258 4.60 -4.89 -17.38
N PRO A 259 5.35 -4.79 -18.51
CA PRO A 259 5.93 -3.50 -18.93
C PRO A 259 4.88 -2.48 -19.37
N ASN A 260 3.69 -2.93 -19.77
CA ASN A 260 2.58 -2.10 -20.22
C ASN A 260 1.65 -1.63 -19.07
N VAL A 261 1.88 -2.07 -17.83
CA VAL A 261 1.18 -1.51 -16.67
C VAL A 261 1.72 -0.10 -16.40
N PRO A 262 0.88 0.94 -16.24
CA PRO A 262 1.38 2.29 -15.94
C PRO A 262 2.23 2.35 -14.66
N THR A 263 3.11 3.35 -14.56
CA THR A 263 4.04 3.51 -13.42
C THR A 263 3.48 4.33 -12.26
N PHE A 264 2.28 4.91 -12.40
CA PHE A 264 1.54 5.67 -11.38
C PHE A 264 2.44 6.57 -10.52
N ALA A 265 3.35 7.29 -11.18
CA ALA A 265 4.27 8.20 -10.51
C ALA A 265 3.49 9.40 -9.94
N GLU A 266 3.90 9.87 -8.77
CA GLU A 266 3.32 11.05 -8.15
C GLU A 266 3.63 12.32 -8.97
N VAL A 267 2.60 13.06 -9.40
CA VAL A 267 2.76 14.28 -10.20
C VAL A 267 1.91 15.43 -9.65
N PRO A 268 2.51 16.53 -9.15
CA PRO A 268 3.93 16.67 -8.85
C PRO A 268 4.35 15.84 -7.63
N PRO A 269 5.62 15.40 -7.52
CA PRO A 269 6.12 14.76 -6.30
C PRO A 269 6.04 15.72 -5.11
N LEU A 270 5.40 15.31 -4.02
CA LEU A 270 5.15 16.16 -2.86
C LEU A 270 6.16 15.89 -1.73
N GLY A 271 6.37 16.91 -0.88
CA GLY A 271 7.15 16.79 0.35
C GLY A 271 6.52 15.82 1.36
N ASP A 272 7.32 15.40 2.34
CA ASP A 272 6.89 14.55 3.45
C ASP A 272 6.20 15.37 4.56
N SER A 273 5.27 14.72 5.26
CA SER A 273 4.59 15.27 6.44
C SER A 273 4.19 14.18 7.43
N LEU A 274 4.20 14.52 8.72
CA LEU A 274 3.69 13.75 9.83
C LEU A 274 2.17 13.95 10.03
N SER A 275 1.56 14.94 9.36
CA SER A 275 0.17 15.31 9.55
C SER A 275 -0.82 14.21 9.12
N ARG A 276 -1.95 14.15 9.82
CA ARG A 276 -3.13 13.37 9.43
C ARG A 276 -4.31 14.25 9.03
N ALA A 277 -4.10 15.56 8.92
CA ALA A 277 -5.15 16.49 8.56
C ALA A 277 -5.74 16.09 7.20
N PRO A 278 -7.08 16.10 7.07
CA PRO A 278 -7.73 15.72 5.84
C PRO A 278 -7.35 16.71 4.74
N PHE A 279 -7.17 16.19 3.53
CA PHE A 279 -6.89 17.01 2.35
C PHE A 279 -8.20 17.60 1.83
N VAL A 280 -8.61 18.74 2.42
CA VAL A 280 -9.82 19.50 2.03
C VAL A 280 -9.38 20.91 1.65
N TYR A 281 -10.09 21.54 0.71
CA TYR A 281 -9.62 22.75 0.04
C TYR A 281 -10.73 23.78 -0.21
N ASP A 282 -10.33 25.04 -0.12
CA ASP A 282 -11.14 26.23 -0.38
C ASP A 282 -10.67 26.93 -1.66
N THR A 283 -9.38 27.29 -1.70
CA THR A 283 -8.68 27.83 -2.88
C THR A 283 -7.42 27.01 -3.16
N GLN A 284 -7.28 26.48 -4.38
CA GLN A 284 -6.19 25.57 -4.73
C GLN A 284 -5.19 26.17 -5.71
N VAL A 285 -3.92 26.10 -5.35
CA VAL A 285 -2.80 26.35 -6.25
C VAL A 285 -1.96 25.09 -6.37
N ARG A 286 -1.72 24.61 -7.59
CA ARG A 286 -0.78 23.50 -7.86
C ARG A 286 0.45 24.06 -8.53
N ILE A 287 1.64 23.66 -8.06
CA ILE A 287 2.91 24.06 -8.66
C ILE A 287 3.64 22.79 -9.09
N SER A 288 3.80 22.58 -10.39
CA SER A 288 4.61 21.51 -10.95
C SER A 288 5.97 22.03 -11.42
N ASP A 289 6.78 21.17 -12.01
CA ASP A 289 7.97 21.55 -12.77
C ASP A 289 7.63 22.31 -14.06
N LYS A 290 6.38 22.23 -14.53
CA LYS A 290 5.92 22.78 -15.82
C LYS A 290 5.01 23.99 -15.71
N ALA A 291 4.22 24.11 -14.64
CA ALA A 291 3.26 25.20 -14.51
C ALA A 291 2.86 25.48 -13.06
N LEU A 292 2.41 26.71 -12.84
CA LEU A 292 1.56 27.12 -11.74
C LEU A 292 0.12 27.15 -12.24
N GLU A 293 -0.70 26.36 -11.57
CA GLU A 293 -2.13 26.22 -11.82
C GLU A 293 -2.92 26.79 -10.65
N TRP A 294 -4.05 27.39 -10.95
CA TRP A 294 -5.00 27.89 -9.95
C TRP A 294 -6.41 27.45 -10.35
N GLU A 295 -7.10 26.74 -9.45
CA GLU A 295 -8.41 26.12 -9.70
C GLU A 295 -8.43 25.32 -11.03
N ASP A 296 -7.46 24.42 -11.18
CA ASP A 296 -7.28 23.52 -12.33
C ASP A 296 -7.06 24.22 -13.69
N ARG A 297 -6.61 25.47 -13.68
CA ARG A 297 -6.26 26.21 -14.89
C ARG A 297 -4.79 26.60 -14.87
N ASP A 298 -4.10 26.33 -15.97
CA ASP A 298 -2.74 26.81 -16.19
C ASP A 298 -2.73 28.34 -16.19
N MET A 299 -2.07 28.92 -15.20
CA MET A 299 -1.96 30.37 -15.05
C MET A 299 -0.60 30.88 -15.50
N MET A 300 0.43 30.04 -15.36
CA MET A 300 1.80 30.39 -15.67
C MET A 300 2.58 29.12 -16.00
N THR A 301 3.13 29.02 -17.20
CA THR A 301 4.01 27.90 -17.61
C THR A 301 5.45 28.20 -17.26
N PHE A 302 6.27 27.18 -16.98
CA PHE A 302 7.70 27.28 -16.66
C PHE A 302 8.52 26.73 -17.84
N ASP A 303 9.45 27.55 -18.36
CA ASP A 303 10.29 27.15 -19.50
C ASP A 303 11.60 26.49 -19.04
N GLN A 304 12.28 27.09 -18.06
CA GLN A 304 13.50 26.58 -17.42
C GLN A 304 13.51 26.94 -15.93
N GLY A 305 13.06 26.00 -15.09
CA GLY A 305 12.94 26.20 -13.65
C GLY A 305 11.80 27.14 -13.25
N TRP A 306 11.63 27.35 -11.94
CA TRP A 306 10.49 28.06 -11.37
C TRP A 306 10.60 29.59 -11.37
N ALA A 307 11.74 30.15 -11.78
CA ALA A 307 11.97 31.59 -11.74
C ALA A 307 11.13 32.33 -12.79
N LYS A 308 10.47 33.41 -12.37
CA LYS A 308 9.54 34.18 -13.22
C LYS A 308 9.73 35.68 -13.11
N LYS A 309 9.40 36.40 -14.19
CA LYS A 309 9.58 37.85 -14.24
C LYS A 309 8.46 38.53 -13.44
N PRO A 310 8.70 39.73 -12.88
CA PRO A 310 7.65 40.47 -12.16
C PRO A 310 6.37 40.73 -13.00
N ALA A 311 6.49 40.81 -14.33
CA ALA A 311 5.34 40.98 -15.21
C ALA A 311 4.41 39.76 -15.23
N ASP A 312 4.97 38.53 -15.15
CA ASP A 312 4.19 37.29 -15.12
C ASP A 312 3.37 37.22 -13.82
N TRP A 313 3.98 37.59 -12.69
CA TRP A 313 3.30 37.69 -11.40
C TRP A 313 2.19 38.74 -11.38
N LYS A 314 2.41 39.90 -12.03
CA LYS A 314 1.35 40.91 -12.18
C LYS A 314 0.17 40.40 -13.02
N ALA A 315 0.45 39.67 -14.10
CA ALA A 315 -0.60 39.05 -14.91
C ALA A 315 -1.39 38.01 -14.11
N PHE A 316 -0.69 37.16 -13.35
CA PHE A 316 -1.32 36.21 -12.45
C PHE A 316 -2.20 36.90 -11.40
N ALA A 317 -1.68 37.93 -10.71
CA ALA A 317 -2.42 38.69 -9.71
C ALA A 317 -3.70 39.32 -10.26
N LYS A 318 -3.62 39.89 -11.47
CA LYS A 318 -4.78 40.44 -12.17
C LYS A 318 -5.83 39.36 -12.44
N ALA A 319 -5.41 38.20 -12.93
CA ALA A 319 -6.32 37.10 -13.23
C ALA A 319 -6.96 36.51 -11.95
N VAL A 320 -6.23 36.49 -10.83
CA VAL A 320 -6.79 36.14 -9.51
C VAL A 320 -7.86 37.15 -9.11
N ALA A 321 -7.56 38.44 -9.15
CA ALA A 321 -8.51 39.49 -8.77
C ALA A 321 -9.81 39.46 -9.61
N GLU A 322 -9.70 39.28 -10.93
CA GLU A 322 -10.85 39.23 -11.84
C GLU A 322 -11.78 38.04 -11.57
N ARG A 323 -11.26 36.93 -11.05
CA ARG A 323 -12.04 35.70 -10.79
C ARG A 323 -12.43 35.51 -9.34
N MET A 324 -11.75 36.15 -8.40
CA MET A 324 -12.04 35.99 -6.98
C MET A 324 -13.43 36.57 -6.62
N GLU A 325 -13.81 37.71 -7.20
CA GLU A 325 -15.11 38.33 -6.93
C GLU A 325 -16.31 37.41 -7.28
N PRO A 326 -16.41 36.80 -8.48
CA PRO A 326 -17.49 35.86 -8.75
C PRO A 326 -17.40 34.58 -7.91
N MET A 327 -16.19 34.09 -7.60
CA MET A 327 -16.01 32.92 -6.71
C MET A 327 -16.53 33.19 -5.30
N GLU A 328 -16.26 34.37 -4.74
CA GLU A 328 -16.73 34.78 -3.42
C GLU A 328 -18.26 34.87 -3.38
N LYS A 329 -18.89 35.37 -4.44
CA LYS A 329 -20.36 35.40 -4.56
C LYS A 329 -20.98 34.02 -4.64
N GLU A 330 -20.32 33.07 -5.29
CA GLU A 330 -20.83 31.71 -5.49
C GLU A 330 -20.62 30.83 -4.25
N ARG A 331 -19.41 30.85 -3.70
CA ARG A 331 -18.97 29.94 -2.63
C ARG A 331 -19.15 30.54 -1.23
N GLY A 332 -19.23 31.86 -1.11
CA GLY A 332 -19.17 32.56 0.18
C GLY A 332 -17.71 32.77 0.64
N PRO A 333 -17.41 33.88 1.33
CA PRO A 333 -16.05 34.21 1.79
C PRO A 333 -15.48 33.19 2.79
N GLU A 334 -16.33 32.55 3.58
CA GLU A 334 -15.96 31.52 4.56
C GLU A 334 -15.39 30.25 3.93
N ASN A 335 -15.68 30.01 2.64
CA ASN A 335 -15.18 28.86 1.87
C ASN A 335 -14.01 29.24 0.96
N LEU A 336 -13.37 30.40 1.18
CA LEU A 336 -12.21 30.91 0.44
C LEU A 336 -11.04 31.29 1.36
N GLU A 337 -11.11 30.86 2.62
CA GLU A 337 -10.19 31.30 3.67
C GLU A 337 -8.82 30.64 3.58
N TYR A 338 -8.75 29.44 3.02
CA TYR A 338 -7.52 28.65 2.91
C TYR A 338 -6.94 28.66 1.49
N LEU A 339 -5.69 29.12 1.37
CA LEU A 339 -4.82 28.89 0.22
C LEU A 339 -4.11 27.56 0.42
N LEU A 340 -4.62 26.50 -0.20
CA LEU A 340 -3.93 25.23 -0.27
C LEU A 340 -2.96 25.22 -1.45
N VAL A 341 -1.66 25.22 -1.17
CA VAL A 341 -0.65 25.05 -2.20
C VAL A 341 -0.25 23.58 -2.27
N THR A 342 -0.33 22.96 -3.45
CA THR A 342 0.17 21.61 -3.75
C THR A 342 1.46 21.72 -4.57
N PRO A 343 2.63 21.83 -3.92
CA PRO A 343 3.88 22.10 -4.62
C PRO A 343 4.68 20.85 -4.97
N HIS A 344 5.37 20.91 -6.10
CA HIS A 344 6.55 20.08 -6.36
C HIS A 344 7.55 20.27 -5.21
N ARG A 345 8.02 19.17 -4.62
CA ARG A 345 8.93 19.14 -3.45
C ARG A 345 10.17 20.03 -3.57
N ASP A 346 10.66 20.21 -4.79
CA ASP A 346 11.86 20.98 -5.07
C ASP A 346 11.60 22.47 -5.40
N VAL A 347 10.33 22.93 -5.37
CA VAL A 347 9.99 24.32 -5.67
C VAL A 347 10.61 25.26 -4.62
N PRO A 348 11.22 26.40 -5.02
CA PRO A 348 11.84 27.33 -4.09
C PRO A 348 10.82 28.11 -3.26
N MET A 349 11.17 28.41 -2.01
CA MET A 349 10.34 29.15 -1.07
C MET A 349 9.96 30.56 -1.54
N GLU A 350 10.74 31.15 -2.45
CA GLU A 350 10.39 32.39 -3.14
C GLU A 350 8.97 32.37 -3.74
N MET A 351 8.57 31.24 -4.35
CA MET A 351 7.25 31.09 -4.98
C MET A 351 6.10 31.35 -4.01
N PHE A 352 6.22 30.87 -2.77
CA PHE A 352 5.16 31.03 -1.77
C PHE A 352 5.08 32.45 -1.25
N SER A 353 6.21 33.15 -1.11
CA SER A 353 6.20 34.57 -0.75
C SER A 353 5.51 35.44 -1.82
N GLN A 354 5.69 35.09 -3.10
CA GLN A 354 5.00 35.77 -4.21
C GLN A 354 3.50 35.43 -4.22
N LEU A 355 3.13 34.16 -3.98
CA LEU A 355 1.74 33.74 -3.84
C LEU A 355 1.04 34.50 -2.70
N VAL A 356 1.61 34.54 -1.50
CA VAL A 356 1.07 35.32 -0.38
C VAL A 356 0.94 36.80 -0.75
N GLY A 357 1.92 37.36 -1.46
CA GLY A 357 1.87 38.72 -1.98
C GLY A 357 0.71 38.99 -2.95
N VAL A 358 0.23 37.98 -3.67
CA VAL A 358 -0.96 38.05 -4.54
C VAL A 358 -2.24 37.88 -3.74
N PHE A 359 -2.31 36.85 -2.90
CA PHE A 359 -3.54 36.46 -2.20
C PHE A 359 -3.86 37.33 -0.98
N LYS A 360 -2.93 38.13 -0.45
CA LYS A 360 -3.22 39.08 0.64
C LYS A 360 -4.31 40.10 0.31
N GLU A 361 -4.50 40.40 -0.98
CA GLU A 361 -5.53 41.32 -1.49
C GLU A 361 -6.88 40.61 -1.77
N THR A 362 -7.00 39.32 -1.43
CA THR A 362 -8.18 38.47 -1.65
C THR A 362 -8.79 38.00 -0.31
N PRO A 363 -9.98 37.37 -0.28
CA PRO A 363 -10.58 36.82 0.94
C PRO A 363 -9.68 35.85 1.74
N THR A 364 -8.73 35.20 1.07
CA THR A 364 -7.87 34.17 1.65
C THR A 364 -6.99 34.70 2.79
N ARG A 365 -6.88 33.92 3.86
CA ARG A 365 -6.21 34.31 5.10
C ARG A 365 -5.18 33.32 5.62
N TYR A 366 -5.34 32.04 5.30
CA TYR A 366 -4.43 30.98 5.74
C TYR A 366 -3.69 30.37 4.56
N LEU A 367 -2.40 30.12 4.73
CA LEU A 367 -1.57 29.33 3.82
C LEU A 367 -1.40 27.93 4.41
N THR A 368 -1.68 26.91 3.62
CA THR A 368 -1.40 25.50 3.94
C THR A 368 -0.67 24.80 2.80
N PHE A 369 0.12 23.77 3.15
CA PHE A 369 0.93 23.01 2.20
C PHE A 369 0.37 21.60 2.05
N GLY A 370 0.07 21.22 0.82
CA GLY A 370 -0.19 19.84 0.44
C GLY A 370 1.08 19.02 0.51
N ALA A 371 1.02 17.90 1.21
CA ALA A 371 2.14 17.00 1.44
C ALA A 371 1.68 15.54 1.47
N ARG A 372 2.61 14.62 1.71
CA ARG A 372 2.34 13.20 1.85
C ARG A 372 2.78 12.68 3.21
N ARG A 373 1.89 11.92 3.85
CA ARG A 373 2.24 11.10 5.00
C ARG A 373 2.64 9.71 4.54
N ARG A 374 3.94 9.39 4.66
CA ARG A 374 4.57 8.13 4.19
C ARG A 374 4.94 7.13 5.31
N ILE A 375 4.48 7.36 6.53
CA ILE A 375 4.91 6.62 7.74
C ILE A 375 4.14 5.30 7.93
N ASP A 376 2.89 5.25 7.52
CA ASP A 376 1.99 4.10 7.76
C ASP A 376 2.01 3.10 6.58
N GLY A 377 3.17 2.88 5.94
CA GLY A 377 3.28 1.98 4.77
C GLY A 377 2.54 2.45 3.51
N LEU A 378 2.04 3.69 3.50
CA LEU A 378 1.17 4.25 2.47
C LEU A 378 1.58 5.67 2.14
N ASN A 379 1.32 6.11 0.91
CA ASN A 379 1.57 7.48 0.46
C ASN A 379 0.29 8.34 0.48
N LYS A 380 -0.21 8.69 1.67
CA LYS A 380 -1.50 9.41 1.81
C LYS A 380 -1.33 10.91 1.69
N LYS A 381 -2.20 11.55 0.91
CA LYS A 381 -2.26 13.01 0.81
C LYS A 381 -2.74 13.61 2.14
N THR A 382 -2.09 14.70 2.56
CA THR A 382 -2.44 15.44 3.77
C THR A 382 -2.08 16.91 3.60
N VAL A 383 -2.44 17.73 4.59
CA VAL A 383 -2.06 19.13 4.67
C VAL A 383 -1.26 19.38 5.94
N THR A 384 -0.29 20.27 5.85
CA THR A 384 0.52 20.71 6.99
C THR A 384 0.93 22.17 6.83
N GLY A 385 1.39 22.75 7.93
CA GLY A 385 1.66 24.18 8.05
C GLY A 385 0.34 24.94 7.93
N ARG A 386 -0.01 25.69 8.96
CA ARG A 386 -1.13 26.64 8.88
C ARG A 386 -0.58 27.99 9.29
N LEU A 387 -0.43 28.87 8.31
CA LEU A 387 0.10 30.21 8.54
C LEU A 387 -0.97 31.24 8.18
N THR A 388 -1.36 32.03 9.15
CA THR A 388 -2.16 33.24 8.97
C THR A 388 -1.27 34.31 8.33
N PHE A 389 -1.67 34.79 7.15
CA PHE A 389 -0.94 35.85 6.42
C PHE A 389 -1.76 37.12 6.19
N ARG A 390 -3.06 37.07 6.50
CA ARG A 390 -4.00 38.19 6.43
C ARG A 390 -4.56 38.45 7.83
N GLU A 391 -5.16 39.62 8.07
CA GLU A 391 -5.73 40.08 9.35
C GLU A 391 -4.72 40.59 10.38
N VAL A 392 -3.51 39.99 10.48
CA VAL A 392 -2.43 40.53 11.32
C VAL A 392 -1.36 41.22 10.45
N PRO A 393 -1.09 42.52 10.67
CA PRO A 393 -0.01 43.20 9.96
C PRO A 393 1.35 42.58 10.30
N MET A 394 1.98 41.95 9.33
CA MET A 394 3.39 41.56 9.41
C MET A 394 4.21 42.48 8.51
N ASN A 395 5.33 42.95 9.03
CA ASN A 395 6.19 43.87 8.30
C ASN A 395 7.27 43.10 7.51
N GLU A 396 7.53 43.56 6.29
CA GLU A 396 8.78 43.21 5.60
C GLU A 396 9.95 43.71 6.45
N ARG A 397 11.01 42.89 6.53
CA ARG A 397 12.16 43.17 7.40
C ARG A 397 13.45 43.27 6.61
N THR A 398 14.31 44.15 7.06
CA THR A 398 15.72 44.14 6.68
C THR A 398 16.51 43.80 7.92
N LEU A 399 17.07 42.60 7.97
CA LEU A 399 17.82 42.10 9.12
C LEU A 399 19.29 41.97 8.77
N THR A 400 20.16 42.09 9.76
CA THR A 400 21.58 41.76 9.62
C THR A 400 21.88 40.58 10.52
N LEU A 401 22.30 39.47 9.92
CA LEU A 401 22.64 38.25 10.62
C LEU A 401 24.17 38.09 10.63
N PRO A 402 24.81 37.88 11.80
CA PRO A 402 26.21 37.50 11.86
C PRO A 402 26.51 36.33 10.92
N THR A 403 27.62 36.40 10.18
CA THR A 403 28.10 35.41 9.17
C THR A 403 27.24 35.21 7.91
N VAL A 404 25.98 35.67 7.89
CA VAL A 404 25.10 35.60 6.70
C VAL A 404 25.09 36.94 5.95
N GLY A 405 25.14 38.06 6.68
CA GLY A 405 25.06 39.40 6.12
C GLY A 405 23.66 40.02 6.22
N LYS A 406 23.43 41.04 5.41
CA LYS A 406 22.13 41.74 5.32
C LYS A 406 21.16 40.89 4.50
N VAL A 407 19.92 40.77 4.96
CA VAL A 407 18.86 40.04 4.26
C VAL A 407 17.59 40.88 4.22
N ALA A 408 16.86 40.81 3.10
CA ALA A 408 15.55 41.41 2.92
C ALA A 408 14.48 40.30 2.94
N CYS A 409 13.57 40.37 3.90
CA CYS A 409 12.62 39.31 4.20
C CYS A 409 11.18 39.77 3.96
N LYS A 410 10.43 38.91 3.27
CA LYS A 410 8.99 39.05 3.04
C LYS A 410 8.23 38.10 3.95
N PRO A 411 7.16 38.55 4.62
CA PRO A 411 6.38 37.68 5.48
C PRO A 411 5.68 36.60 4.64
N LEU A 412 5.79 35.36 5.11
CA LEU A 412 5.00 34.25 4.58
C LEU A 412 3.72 34.06 5.39
N GLY A 413 3.78 34.28 6.70
CA GLY A 413 2.68 34.13 7.63
C GLY A 413 3.16 33.77 9.04
N GLN A 414 2.23 33.68 9.97
CA GLN A 414 2.47 33.35 11.37
C GLN A 414 1.40 32.37 11.86
N ALA A 415 1.64 31.67 12.95
CA ALA A 415 0.59 30.86 13.56
C ALA A 415 -0.58 31.73 14.07
N ASP A 416 -1.73 31.09 14.29
CA ASP A 416 -2.95 31.75 14.71
C ASP A 416 -2.75 32.56 16.02
N ASP A 417 -3.46 33.69 16.14
CA ASP A 417 -3.47 34.59 17.31
C ASP A 417 -2.11 35.20 17.70
N MET A 418 -1.10 35.13 16.83
CA MET A 418 0.20 35.77 17.05
C MET A 418 0.21 37.26 16.69
N LYS A 419 1.19 37.98 17.25
CA LYS A 419 1.58 39.34 16.83
C LYS A 419 2.97 39.29 16.20
N ASP A 420 3.31 40.32 15.45
CA ASP A 420 4.65 40.54 14.88
C ASP A 420 5.76 40.29 15.90
N THR A 421 6.72 39.44 15.56
CA THR A 421 7.75 38.95 16.48
C THR A 421 8.85 39.99 16.66
N VAL A 422 8.86 40.73 17.76
CA VAL A 422 9.88 41.77 18.03
C VAL A 422 11.10 41.25 18.82
N SER A 423 10.96 40.11 19.48
CA SER A 423 12.02 39.45 20.25
C SER A 423 11.75 37.96 20.41
N GLY A 424 12.78 37.11 20.37
CA GLY A 424 12.60 35.66 20.51
C GLY A 424 13.71 34.82 19.87
N PRO A 425 13.59 33.48 19.89
CA PRO A 425 14.50 32.60 19.16
C PRO A 425 14.36 32.79 17.64
N VAL A 426 15.49 32.81 16.94
CA VAL A 426 15.55 32.90 15.47
C VAL A 426 16.17 31.64 14.92
N ALA A 427 15.62 31.11 13.82
CA ALA A 427 16.27 30.12 12.99
C ALA A 427 16.41 30.65 11.56
N TRP A 428 17.58 30.47 10.97
CA TRP A 428 17.89 30.75 9.57
C TRP A 428 18.08 29.43 8.84
N LEU A 429 17.17 29.12 7.90
CA LEU A 429 17.23 27.96 7.03
C LEU A 429 17.75 28.37 5.65
N ALA A 430 18.84 27.75 5.20
CA ALA A 430 19.40 27.93 3.86
C ALA A 430 19.99 26.62 3.33
N LYS A 431 20.36 26.59 2.04
CA LYS A 431 21.02 25.43 1.42
C LYS A 431 22.34 25.04 2.08
N ASP A 432 23.04 25.98 2.71
CA ASP A 432 24.29 25.74 3.43
C ASP A 432 24.07 25.19 4.86
N GLY A 433 22.83 24.94 5.25
CA GLY A 433 22.45 24.40 6.55
C GLY A 433 21.64 25.38 7.39
N VAL A 434 21.44 25.03 8.67
CA VAL A 434 20.62 25.79 9.60
C VAL A 434 21.49 26.52 10.62
N LYS A 435 21.12 27.76 10.91
CA LYS A 435 21.73 28.56 11.98
C LYS A 435 20.65 29.03 12.95
N ILE A 436 20.96 29.10 14.23
CA ILE A 436 20.07 29.65 15.26
C ILE A 436 20.68 30.89 15.89
N GLY A 437 19.83 31.80 16.36
CA GLY A 437 20.24 33.01 17.06
C GLY A 437 19.11 33.59 17.89
N LYS A 438 19.24 34.85 18.29
CA LYS A 438 18.25 35.57 19.10
C LYS A 438 17.90 36.90 18.48
N LEU A 439 16.61 37.19 18.34
CA LEU A 439 16.11 38.50 17.92
C LEU A 439 15.91 39.38 19.16
N GLN A 440 16.42 40.60 19.10
CA GLN A 440 16.08 41.68 20.01
C GLN A 440 16.06 43.00 19.25
N ASP A 441 14.91 43.68 19.25
CA ASP A 441 14.73 45.02 18.66
C ASP A 441 15.22 45.12 17.19
N GLY A 442 14.96 44.09 16.40
CA GLY A 442 15.34 44.03 14.97
C GLY A 442 16.79 43.61 14.70
N VAL A 443 17.57 43.29 15.73
CA VAL A 443 18.95 42.79 15.61
C VAL A 443 19.00 41.30 15.95
N VAL A 444 19.70 40.52 15.13
CA VAL A 444 19.94 39.09 15.39
C VAL A 444 21.34 38.90 15.97
N SER A 445 21.44 38.34 17.18
CA SER A 445 22.69 38.03 17.87
C SER A 445 22.89 36.52 18.05
N ASP A 446 24.07 36.14 18.55
CA ASP A 446 24.40 34.78 19.01
C ASP A 446 24.20 33.70 17.94
N VAL A 447 24.48 34.05 16.68
CA VAL A 447 24.26 33.13 15.56
C VAL A 447 25.28 32.00 15.57
N SER A 448 24.77 30.77 15.61
CA SER A 448 25.56 29.53 15.59
C SER A 448 24.92 28.49 14.68
N ALA A 449 25.73 27.60 14.09
CA ALA A 449 25.23 26.51 13.27
C ALA A 449 24.58 25.43 14.14
N THR A 450 23.54 24.77 13.62
CA THR A 450 22.85 23.66 14.27
C THR A 450 22.26 22.71 13.23
N ASP A 451 21.68 21.60 13.67
CA ASP A 451 20.90 20.69 12.82
C ASP A 451 19.40 21.06 12.83
N LEU A 452 18.59 20.36 12.02
CA LEU A 452 17.14 20.60 11.93
C LEU A 452 16.45 20.42 13.29
N LYS A 453 16.84 19.40 14.06
CA LYS A 453 16.25 19.10 15.36
C LYS A 453 16.56 20.19 16.38
N GLY A 454 17.81 20.63 16.46
CA GLY A 454 18.24 21.71 17.33
C GLY A 454 17.56 23.04 16.96
N ALA A 455 17.34 23.31 15.67
CA ALA A 455 16.55 24.46 15.25
C ALA A 455 15.08 24.37 15.67
N GLN A 456 14.47 23.18 15.57
CA GLN A 456 13.10 22.95 16.03
C GLN A 456 12.96 23.15 17.54
N GLU A 457 13.89 22.60 18.33
CA GLU A 457 13.92 22.75 19.78
C GLU A 457 14.13 24.22 20.17
N HIS A 458 15.03 24.93 19.49
CA HIS A 458 15.29 26.35 19.72
C HIS A 458 14.06 27.22 19.43
N LEU A 459 13.35 26.99 18.32
CA LEU A 459 12.13 27.73 18.00
C LEU A 459 11.01 27.49 19.02
N LYS A 460 10.99 26.33 19.70
CA LYS A 460 10.00 25.99 20.74
C LYS A 460 10.24 26.71 22.07
N THR A 461 11.38 27.39 22.28
CA THR A 461 11.66 28.06 23.56
C THR A 461 10.93 29.39 23.75
N GLY A 462 10.17 29.86 22.75
CA GLY A 462 9.42 31.12 22.82
C GLY A 462 8.68 31.43 21.53
N THR A 463 8.39 32.71 21.28
CA THR A 463 7.85 33.22 20.02
C THR A 463 8.95 33.20 18.96
N GLY A 464 9.00 32.14 18.16
CA GLY A 464 10.05 31.89 17.19
C GLY A 464 9.88 32.64 15.88
N LEU A 465 11.00 33.11 15.32
CA LEU A 465 11.09 33.68 13.98
C LEU A 465 11.91 32.74 13.08
N LEU A 466 11.27 32.12 12.10
CA LEU A 466 11.91 31.31 11.08
C LEU A 466 12.15 32.16 9.82
N LEU A 467 13.42 32.36 9.51
CA LEU A 467 13.90 33.03 8.30
C LEU A 467 14.35 31.96 7.31
N VAL A 468 13.78 31.96 6.12
CA VAL A 468 14.06 30.95 5.09
C VAL A 468 14.66 31.62 3.87
N ALA A 469 15.84 31.19 3.42
CA ALA A 469 16.41 31.70 2.18
C ALA A 469 15.46 31.42 0.99
N ASN A 470 15.34 32.36 0.06
CA ASN A 470 14.38 32.30 -1.04
C ASN A 470 14.57 31.07 -1.95
N ASP A 471 15.78 30.54 -2.04
CA ASP A 471 16.15 29.43 -2.91
C ASP A 471 16.08 28.04 -2.25
N VAL A 472 15.72 27.97 -0.96
CA VAL A 472 15.44 26.72 -0.22
C VAL A 472 14.22 26.03 -0.82
N SER A 473 14.26 24.71 -0.97
CA SER A 473 13.12 23.95 -1.47
C SER A 473 12.00 23.83 -0.42
N VAL A 474 10.76 23.68 -0.86
CA VAL A 474 9.64 23.46 0.06
C VAL A 474 9.83 22.17 0.88
N ALA A 475 10.47 21.13 0.33
CA ALA A 475 10.75 19.92 1.09
C ALA A 475 11.70 20.17 2.27
N GLU A 476 12.79 20.92 2.05
CA GLU A 476 13.71 21.31 3.12
C GLU A 476 13.01 22.18 4.18
N TYR A 477 12.13 23.08 3.75
CA TYR A 477 11.29 23.88 4.63
C TYR A 477 10.34 23.02 5.48
N LEU A 478 9.60 22.10 4.84
CA LEU A 478 8.65 21.21 5.52
C LEU A 478 9.35 20.29 6.53
N ASN A 479 10.57 19.82 6.25
CA ASN A 479 11.35 19.03 7.21
C ASN A 479 11.64 19.77 8.52
N LEU A 480 11.76 21.11 8.48
CA LEU A 480 11.92 21.93 9.68
C LEU A 480 10.56 22.24 10.31
N VAL A 481 9.56 22.62 9.51
CA VAL A 481 8.31 23.19 10.00
C VAL A 481 7.28 22.16 10.44
N ASP A 482 7.14 21.04 9.71
CA ASP A 482 6.10 20.05 10.00
C ASP A 482 6.18 19.50 11.44
N PRO A 483 7.36 19.18 12.02
CA PRO A 483 7.50 18.77 13.42
C PRO A 483 7.27 19.88 14.47
N LEU A 484 7.06 21.13 14.05
CA LEU A 484 6.61 22.23 14.92
C LEU A 484 5.08 22.25 15.04
N PHE A 485 4.37 21.86 13.99
CA PHE A 485 2.91 21.79 13.93
C PHE A 485 2.36 20.41 14.30
N VAL A 486 3.20 19.37 14.22
CA VAL A 486 2.81 17.99 14.51
C VAL A 486 3.76 17.38 15.53
N ALA A 487 3.21 17.00 16.69
CA ALA A 487 3.93 16.25 17.71
C ALA A 487 3.62 14.76 17.59
N CYS A 488 4.64 13.93 17.76
CA CYS A 488 4.51 12.48 17.79
C CYS A 488 4.90 11.98 19.17
N ASP A 489 4.03 11.19 19.79
CA ASP A 489 4.28 10.62 21.13
C ASP A 489 5.14 9.33 21.07
N ASP A 490 5.36 8.79 19.87
CA ASP A 490 6.17 7.61 19.59
C ASP A 490 7.03 7.77 18.33
N GLU A 491 8.09 6.96 18.19
CA GLU A 491 8.99 6.98 17.02
C GLU A 491 8.28 6.62 15.71
N ALA A 492 7.21 5.83 15.78
CA ALA A 492 6.41 5.44 14.62
C ALA A 492 5.38 6.52 14.22
N CYS A 493 5.30 7.63 14.96
CA CYS A 493 4.30 8.67 14.87
C CYS A 493 2.88 8.15 14.58
N LYS A 494 2.44 7.08 15.26
CA LYS A 494 1.15 6.43 14.95
C LYS A 494 -0.06 7.25 15.35
N HIS A 495 0.08 8.19 16.28
CA HIS A 495 -1.00 9.06 16.75
C HIS A 495 -0.49 10.50 16.85
N PRO A 496 -0.32 11.20 15.71
CA PRO A 496 0.17 12.57 15.73
C PRO A 496 -0.84 13.52 16.37
N ASN A 497 -0.35 14.41 17.23
CA ASN A 497 -1.10 15.50 17.84
C ASN A 497 -0.81 16.80 17.11
N LEU A 498 -1.87 17.55 16.76
CA LEU A 498 -1.71 18.88 16.18
C LEU A 498 -1.32 19.89 17.27
N VAL A 499 -0.37 20.75 16.94
CA VAL A 499 0.16 21.81 17.81
C VAL A 499 0.05 23.14 17.06
N THR A 500 -0.28 24.19 17.80
CA THR A 500 -0.19 25.58 17.29
C THR A 500 1.10 26.19 17.83
N PRO A 501 2.23 26.10 17.09
CA PRO A 501 3.48 26.67 17.56
C PRO A 501 3.41 28.20 17.56
N ALA A 502 4.08 28.86 18.49
CA ALA A 502 4.28 30.31 18.40
C ALA A 502 5.40 30.61 17.39
N LEU A 503 5.06 30.59 16.09
CA LEU A 503 6.00 30.73 14.98
C LEU A 503 5.57 31.80 13.96
N GLU A 504 6.47 32.72 13.65
CA GLU A 504 6.42 33.58 12.47
C GLU A 504 7.42 33.09 11.41
N VAL A 505 7.01 33.10 10.13
CA VAL A 505 7.84 32.65 9.01
C VAL A 505 8.02 33.78 7.98
N GLN A 506 9.27 34.02 7.59
CA GLN A 506 9.61 34.96 6.52
C GLN A 506 10.55 34.33 5.49
N VAL A 507 10.37 34.70 4.22
CA VAL A 507 11.23 34.30 3.11
C VAL A 507 12.18 35.45 2.75
N CYS A 508 13.47 35.17 2.73
CA CYS A 508 14.53 36.16 2.71
C CYS A 508 15.43 36.04 1.48
N THR A 509 15.76 37.19 0.89
CA THR A 509 16.78 37.33 -0.16
C THR A 509 18.03 37.98 0.42
N ARG A 510 19.21 37.49 0.05
CA ARG A 510 20.50 38.07 0.45
C ARG A 510 20.85 39.29 -0.40
#